data_AF-K9TN46-F1
#
_entry.id   AF-K9TN46-F1
#
_cell.length_a   1.000
_cell.length_b   1.000
_cell.length_c   1.000
_cell.angle_alpha   90.00
_cell.angle_beta   90.00
_cell.angle_gamma   90.00
#
_symmetry.space_group_name_H-M   'P 1'
#
loop_
_entity.id
_entity.type
_entity.pdbx_description
1 polymer ?
#
loop_
_entity_poly.entity_id
_entity_poly.type
_entity_poly.pdbx_seq_one_letter_code
_entity_poly.pdbx_strand_id
1 'polypeptide(L)'
;MDQRFETLGNEDVLSTSGSNLMFQCTFKVSELMDLLQTKLEEESLFTEGLECEVLSPGKYWQRGKVQLRLEFCPEESNPVQNHLSGFTEPSTIKHE
;
A
#
# COMPACT_ATOMS: atom_id res chain seq x y z
N MET A 1 4.23 20.67 6.62
CA MET A 1 4.63 19.27 6.74
C MET A 1 3.87 18.53 5.66
N ASP A 2 4.50 18.37 4.50
CA ASP A 2 3.94 17.70 3.34
C ASP A 2 4.10 16.20 3.53
N GLN A 3 3.17 15.60 4.27
CA GLN A 3 3.02 14.16 4.36
C GLN A 3 2.63 13.63 2.98
N ARG A 4 3.59 13.05 2.26
CA ARG A 4 3.41 12.56 0.91
C ARG A 4 2.85 11.15 0.95
N PHE A 5 1.67 10.99 0.38
CA PHE A 5 1.08 9.69 0.12
C PHE A 5 1.74 9.05 -1.11
N GLU A 6 2.09 7.78 -0.97
CA GLU A 6 2.65 6.95 -2.04
C GLU A 6 1.75 5.74 -2.28
N THR A 7 1.49 5.43 -3.55
CA THR A 7 0.63 4.30 -3.93
C THR A 7 1.30 2.97 -3.56
N LEU A 8 0.54 2.10 -2.90
CA LEU A 8 0.96 0.75 -2.54
C LEU A 8 0.72 -0.25 -3.69
N GLY A 9 1.60 -1.23 -3.82
CA GLY A 9 1.46 -2.39 -4.70
C GLY A 9 0.74 -3.56 -4.03
N ASN A 10 0.31 -4.53 -4.84
CA ASN A 10 -0.48 -5.69 -4.38
C ASN A 10 0.25 -6.61 -3.39
N GLU A 11 1.57 -6.65 -3.44
CA GLU A 11 2.42 -7.47 -2.57
C GLU A 11 2.82 -6.76 -1.28
N ASP A 12 2.51 -5.47 -1.13
CA ASP A 12 2.78 -4.74 0.09
C ASP A 12 1.92 -5.29 1.24
N VAL A 13 2.54 -5.36 2.42
CA VAL A 13 1.93 -5.91 3.63
C VAL A 13 1.64 -4.77 4.59
N LEU A 14 0.38 -4.66 4.99
CA LEU A 14 -0.06 -3.71 5.99
C LEU A 14 -0.19 -4.42 7.33
N SER A 15 0.25 -3.75 8.39
CA SER A 15 0.03 -4.20 9.76
C SER A 15 -0.59 -3.07 10.58
N THR A 16 -1.63 -3.39 11.34
CA THR A 16 -2.41 -2.44 12.14
C THR A 16 -2.82 -3.07 13.45
N SER A 17 -2.68 -2.32 14.55
CA SER A 17 -2.94 -2.81 15.92
C SER A 17 -4.43 -3.05 16.23
N GLY A 18 -5.32 -2.72 15.29
CA GLY A 18 -6.75 -2.94 15.41
C GLY A 18 -7.46 -2.31 14.22
N SER A 19 -8.10 -3.15 13.41
CA SER A 19 -8.91 -2.70 12.28
C SER A 19 -10.20 -3.50 12.26
N ASN A 20 -11.33 -2.83 12.08
CA ASN A 20 -12.59 -3.51 11.79
C ASN A 20 -12.61 -4.11 10.37
N LEU A 21 -11.58 -3.83 9.57
CA LEU A 21 -11.48 -4.23 8.17
C LEU A 21 -11.07 -5.71 8.04
N MET A 22 -10.32 -6.28 9.00
CA MET A 22 -9.93 -7.69 9.02
C MET A 22 -9.73 -8.23 10.46
N PHE A 23 -10.10 -9.50 10.70
CA PHE A 23 -9.85 -10.19 11.98
C PHE A 23 -8.36 -10.36 12.30
N GLN A 24 -7.50 -10.26 11.27
CA GLN A 24 -6.06 -10.36 11.38
C GLN A 24 -5.45 -8.96 11.29
N CYS A 25 -4.49 -8.67 12.18
CA CYS A 25 -3.80 -7.38 12.27
C CYS A 25 -2.74 -7.18 11.17
N THR A 26 -2.57 -8.14 10.26
CA THR A 26 -1.60 -8.09 9.16
C THR A 26 -2.20 -8.72 7.91
N PHE A 27 -2.14 -8.04 6.78
CA PHE A 27 -2.71 -8.49 5.51
C PHE A 27 -1.99 -7.85 4.32
N LYS A 28 -2.04 -8.50 3.16
CA LYS A 28 -1.58 -7.92 1.90
C LYS A 28 -2.59 -6.92 1.36
N VAL A 29 -2.10 -5.94 0.61
CA VAL A 29 -2.94 -5.01 -0.14
C VAL A 29 -3.90 -5.76 -1.06
N SER A 30 -3.42 -6.77 -1.79
CA SER A 30 -4.25 -7.63 -2.65
C SER A 30 -5.42 -8.28 -1.91
N GLU A 31 -5.20 -8.83 -0.72
CA GLU A 31 -6.25 -9.47 0.08
C GLU A 31 -7.38 -8.49 0.43
N LEU A 32 -7.04 -7.24 0.71
CA LEU A 32 -8.02 -6.18 0.95
C LEU A 32 -8.73 -5.75 -0.34
N MET A 33 -7.99 -5.62 -1.45
CA MET A 33 -8.58 -5.25 -2.74
C MET A 33 -9.56 -6.31 -3.24
N ASP A 34 -9.22 -7.58 -3.13
CA ASP A 34 -10.10 -8.70 -3.49
C ASP A 34 -11.40 -8.65 -2.67
N LEU A 35 -11.30 -8.39 -1.36
CA LEU A 35 -12.47 -8.24 -0.49
C LEU A 35 -13.35 -7.07 -0.94
N LEU A 36 -12.76 -5.91 -1.25
CA LEU A 36 -13.49 -4.75 -1.73
C LEU A 36 -14.13 -4.99 -3.10
N GLN A 37 -13.46 -5.70 -4.01
CA GLN A 37 -13.99 -6.08 -5.31
C GLN A 37 -15.25 -6.94 -5.16
N THR A 38 -15.34 -7.80 -4.14
CA THR A 38 -16.60 -8.56 -3.89
C THR A 38 -17.80 -7.71 -3.49
N LYS A 39 -17.58 -6.43 -3.14
CA LYS A 39 -18.63 -5.51 -2.67
C LYS A 39 -19.05 -4.48 -3.70
N LEU A 40 -18.30 -4.32 -4.79
CA LEU A 40 -18.58 -3.35 -5.85
C LEU A 40 -18.84 -4.09 -7.15
N GLU A 41 -19.87 -3.66 -7.90
CA GLU A 41 -20.18 -4.25 -9.21
C GLU A 41 -19.18 -3.84 -10.29
N GLU A 42 -18.48 -2.72 -10.10
CA GLU A 42 -17.62 -2.10 -11.09
C GLU A 42 -16.17 -2.61 -10.99
N GLU A 43 -15.91 -3.76 -11.60
CA GLU A 43 -14.59 -4.43 -11.59
C GLU A 43 -13.48 -3.59 -12.24
N SER A 44 -13.83 -2.70 -13.17
CA SER A 44 -12.89 -1.82 -13.87
C SER A 44 -12.14 -0.90 -12.91
N LEU A 45 -12.72 -0.55 -11.75
CA LEU A 45 -12.08 0.26 -10.70
C LEU A 45 -10.85 -0.40 -10.08
N PHE A 46 -10.76 -1.73 -10.11
CA PHE A 46 -9.65 -2.49 -9.51
C PHE A 46 -8.58 -2.90 -10.54
N THR A 47 -8.83 -2.68 -11.84
CA THR A 47 -7.99 -3.18 -12.94
C THR A 47 -7.47 -2.07 -13.84
N GLU A 48 -8.12 -1.79 -14.97
CA GLU A 48 -7.65 -0.83 -15.98
C GLU A 48 -8.16 0.61 -15.76
N GLY A 49 -9.04 0.79 -14.77
CA GLY A 49 -9.73 2.03 -14.45
C GLY A 49 -11.05 2.21 -15.21
N LEU A 50 -12.01 2.83 -14.53
CA LEU A 50 -13.31 3.19 -15.08
C LEU A 50 -13.20 4.48 -15.90
N GLU A 51 -13.66 4.46 -17.15
CA GLU A 51 -13.71 5.67 -17.99
C GLU A 51 -14.68 6.71 -17.43
N CYS A 52 -14.23 7.95 -17.29
CA CYS A 52 -15.05 9.03 -16.75
C CYS A 52 -14.59 10.41 -17.21
N GLU A 53 -15.35 11.43 -16.84
CA GLU A 53 -14.93 12.83 -16.89
C GLU A 53 -14.88 13.40 -15.48
N VAL A 54 -13.85 14.20 -15.18
CA VAL A 54 -13.70 14.87 -13.88
C VAL A 54 -13.82 16.38 -14.05
N LEU A 55 -14.55 17.03 -13.15
CA LEU A 55 -14.60 18.48 -13.00
C LEU A 55 -14.03 18.86 -11.64
N SER A 56 -12.83 19.43 -11.62
CA SER A 56 -12.23 19.99 -10.40
C SER A 56 -12.52 21.50 -10.29
N PRO A 57 -12.57 22.06 -9.06
CA PRO A 57 -12.71 23.50 -8.87
C PRO A 57 -11.66 24.28 -9.70
N GLY A 58 -12.13 25.26 -10.49
CA GLY A 58 -11.27 26.08 -11.34
C GLY A 58 -10.74 25.40 -12.61
N LYS A 59 -11.19 24.18 -12.94
CA LYS A 59 -10.85 23.47 -14.18
C LYS A 59 -12.09 23.22 -15.04
N TYR A 60 -11.87 22.85 -16.30
CA TYR A 60 -12.91 22.33 -17.19
C TYR A 60 -13.09 20.82 -16.99
N TRP A 61 -14.14 20.26 -17.57
CA TRP A 61 -14.30 18.80 -17.67
C TRP A 61 -13.11 18.18 -18.39
N GLN A 62 -12.53 17.13 -17.80
CA GLN A 62 -11.40 16.39 -18.36
C GLN A 62 -11.75 14.91 -18.43
N ARG A 63 -11.69 14.34 -19.64
CA ARG A 63 -11.87 12.90 -19.85
C ARG A 63 -10.65 12.12 -19.40
N GLY A 64 -10.86 11.00 -18.73
CA GLY A 64 -9.80 10.14 -18.21
C GLY A 64 -10.33 8.83 -17.66
N LYS A 65 -9.58 8.23 -16.74
CA LYS A 65 -9.98 7.03 -16.00
C LYS A 65 -9.78 7.22 -14.50
N VAL A 66 -10.63 6.59 -13.69
CA VAL A 66 -10.48 6.52 -12.23
C VAL A 66 -10.21 5.08 -11.80
N GLN A 67 -9.30 4.90 -10.83
CA GLN A 67 -8.93 3.59 -10.27
C GLN A 67 -8.86 3.69 -8.75
N LEU A 68 -9.26 2.61 -8.07
CA LEU A 68 -9.12 2.46 -6.62
C LEU A 68 -7.71 1.93 -6.31
N ARG A 69 -6.96 2.66 -5.49
CA ARG A 69 -5.63 2.28 -5.00
C ARG A 69 -5.48 2.68 -3.54
N LEU A 70 -4.68 1.93 -2.78
CA LEU A 70 -4.31 2.33 -1.42
C LEU A 70 -3.04 3.18 -1.47
N GLU A 71 -2.98 4.16 -0.60
CA GLU A 71 -1.82 5.01 -0.44
C GLU A 71 -1.33 4.97 1.00
N PHE A 72 -0.02 5.07 1.17
CA PHE A 72 0.65 5.08 2.46
C PHE A 72 1.43 6.37 2.62
N CYS A 73 1.32 6.99 3.79
CA CYS A 73 2.18 8.09 4.18
C CYS A 73 3.14 7.60 5.27
N PRO A 74 4.45 7.48 4.99
CA PRO A 74 5.41 7.14 6.02
C PRO A 74 5.50 8.28 7.06
N GLU A 75 5.73 7.91 8.32
CA GLU A 75 6.17 8.89 9.32
C GLU A 75 7.54 9.43 8.91
N GLU A 76 7.80 10.72 9.12
CA GLU A 76 9.11 11.30 8.85
C GLU A 76 10.16 10.52 9.63
N SER A 77 11.06 9.84 8.91
CA SER A 77 12.07 8.99 9.53
C SER A 77 13.03 9.87 10.33
N ASN A 78 12.96 9.81 11.66
CA ASN A 78 14.09 10.22 12.48
C ASN A 78 15.28 9.31 12.10
N PRO A 79 16.44 9.84 11.65
CA PRO A 79 17.52 9.07 11.02
C PRO A 79 18.31 8.12 11.95
N VAL A 80 17.72 7.60 13.02
CA VAL A 80 18.44 6.89 14.10
C VAL A 80 18.18 5.37 14.17
N GLN A 81 17.46 4.76 13.24
CA GLN A 81 17.23 3.30 13.26
C GLN A 81 17.78 2.54 12.05
N ASN A 82 18.88 3.02 11.48
CA ASN A 82 19.71 2.22 10.58
C ASN A 82 20.82 1.49 11.37
N HIS A 83 20.44 0.58 12.27
CA HIS A 83 21.41 -0.32 12.89
C HIS A 83 20.81 -1.70 13.21
N LEU A 84 20.46 -2.44 12.16
CA LEU A 84 20.40 -3.91 12.21
C LEU A 84 21.20 -4.52 11.05
N SER A 85 22.47 -4.10 10.91
CA SER A 85 23.51 -4.92 10.29
C SER A 85 24.24 -5.69 11.40
N GLY A 86 23.73 -6.88 11.71
CA GLY A 86 24.28 -7.71 12.77
C GLY A 86 23.92 -9.20 12.62
N PHE A 87 23.79 -9.69 11.39
CA PHE A 87 23.91 -11.13 11.16
C PHE A 87 25.40 -11.42 10.88
N THR A 88 26.15 -11.70 11.94
CA THR A 88 27.48 -12.27 11.81
C THR A 88 27.31 -13.70 11.29
N GLU A 89 27.83 -13.98 10.09
CA GLU A 89 27.94 -15.35 9.58
C GLU A 89 28.64 -16.25 10.62
N PRO A 90 28.17 -17.49 10.86
CA PRO A 90 28.90 -18.42 11.71
C PRO A 90 30.20 -18.82 11.02
N SER A 91 31.32 -18.31 11.53
CA SER A 91 32.66 -18.71 11.11
C SER A 91 32.85 -20.22 11.26
N THR A 92 33.18 -20.89 10.15
CA THR A 92 33.55 -22.31 10.09
C THR A 92 34.66 -22.63 11.09
N ILE A 93 34.33 -23.44 12.09
CA ILE A 93 35.34 -24.05 12.97
C ILE A 93 35.95 -25.23 12.19
N LYS A 94 37.20 -25.06 11.75
CA LYS A 94 38.08 -26.19 11.44
C LYS A 94 38.78 -26.59 12.73
N HIS A 95 38.55 -27.81 13.21
CA HIS A 95 39.47 -28.46 14.13
C HIS A 95 39.80 -29.85 13.59
N GLU A 96 41.11 -30.13 13.70
CA GLU A 96 41.89 -31.31 13.28
C GLU A 96 41.25 -32.67 13.53
#